data_AF-A0A8T3ZKP6-F1
#
_entry.id   AF-A0A8T3ZKP6-F1
#
_cell.length_a   1.000
_cell.length_b   1.000
_cell.length_c   1.000
_cell.angle_alpha   90.00
_cell.angle_beta   90.00
_cell.angle_gamma   90.00
#
_symmetry.space_group_name_H-M   'P 1'
#
loop_
_entity.id
_entity.type
_entity.pdbx_description
1 polymer ?
#
loop_
_entity_poly.entity_id
_entity_poly.type
_entity_poly.pdbx_seq_one_letter_code
_entity_poly.pdbx_strand_id
1 'polypeptide(L)'
;MPQMPKQAFGGDDSGSGSHQPPPEKPKKLDLSKYINKPDLNIRDLFWVIMEAYKKRQDVKEQLRNFYGQRMSILRIAITVATDKRGSQYPISQNSVATYMLKIIFDENWEDVFLEFLDSTYDRKRGIATPFIVGANGLYEDPNYASALVEVLRKNLREGTDIEPILAYLATMQSKKLSEELKKELLIIATQDIDENQHYAISALSELAEDADVRKPLIRLLGDWDEGTRKMIAEMMKNIKDPELLEEAKRQIPHEKNDYIQSLMKRIISNNS
;
A
#
# COMPACT_ATOMS: atom_id res chain seq x y z
N MET A 1 65.33 63.27 -13.59
CA MET A 1 64.52 62.35 -14.41
C MET A 1 64.71 60.94 -13.85
N PRO A 2 63.76 60.41 -13.07
CA PRO A 2 63.93 59.16 -12.34
C PRO A 2 63.52 57.94 -13.19
N GLN A 3 64.36 56.90 -13.16
CA GLN A 3 64.12 55.61 -13.79
C GLN A 3 63.21 54.72 -12.91
N MET A 4 62.34 53.96 -13.57
CA MET A 4 61.27 53.14 -13.00
C MET A 4 61.75 51.97 -12.13
N PRO A 5 61.00 51.57 -11.09
CA PRO A 5 61.07 50.23 -10.52
C PRO A 5 60.04 49.27 -11.14
N LYS A 6 60.44 47.99 -11.26
CA LYS A 6 59.60 46.84 -11.61
C LYS A 6 58.62 46.52 -10.48
N GLN A 7 57.34 46.35 -10.81
CA GLN A 7 56.30 45.67 -10.00
C GLN A 7 55.44 44.87 -10.99
N ALA A 8 55.43 43.53 -10.93
CA ALA A 8 54.78 42.62 -9.99
C ALA A 8 53.55 42.01 -10.70
N PHE A 9 53.70 40.74 -11.04
CA PHE A 9 52.71 39.87 -11.68
C PHE A 9 51.60 39.61 -10.66
N GLY A 10 50.40 40.13 -10.91
CA GLY A 10 49.18 39.82 -10.17
C GLY A 10 48.23 39.07 -11.10
N GLY A 11 48.08 37.76 -10.85
CA GLY A 11 47.21 36.88 -11.64
C GLY A 11 45.74 37.13 -11.31
N ASP A 12 44.96 37.32 -12.36
CA ASP A 12 43.52 37.10 -12.36
C ASP A 12 43.28 35.59 -12.31
N ASP A 13 42.69 35.09 -11.21
CA ASP A 13 41.96 33.81 -11.24
C ASP A 13 40.66 33.96 -10.45
N SER A 14 39.60 34.03 -11.23
CA SER A 14 38.20 34.12 -10.87
C SER A 14 37.69 32.78 -10.33
N GLY A 15 37.83 32.59 -9.01
CA GLY A 15 37.16 31.51 -8.28
C GLY A 15 35.81 31.95 -7.71
N SER A 16 34.76 32.01 -8.54
CA SER A 16 33.37 32.13 -8.07
C SER A 16 32.92 30.81 -7.43
N GLY A 17 33.40 30.56 -6.21
CA GLY A 17 32.87 29.51 -5.35
C GLY A 17 31.44 29.87 -4.93
N SER A 18 30.45 29.31 -5.61
CA SER A 18 29.07 29.26 -5.15
C SER A 18 29.01 28.50 -3.83
N HIS A 19 29.13 29.23 -2.72
CA HIS A 19 28.71 28.75 -1.41
C HIS A 19 27.19 28.55 -1.47
N GLN A 20 26.74 27.36 -1.86
CA GLN A 20 25.42 26.91 -1.45
C GLN A 20 25.44 26.85 0.08
N PRO A 21 24.54 27.58 0.77
CA PRO A 21 24.40 27.40 2.21
C PRO A 21 24.13 25.91 2.48
N PRO A 22 24.72 25.34 3.55
CA PRO A 22 24.46 23.96 3.91
C PRO A 22 22.94 23.75 4.03
N PRO A 23 22.40 22.60 3.61
CA PRO A 23 20.96 22.35 3.69
C PRO A 23 20.50 22.63 5.12
N GLU A 24 19.56 23.57 5.27
CA GLU A 24 18.99 23.91 6.58
C GLU A 24 18.53 22.60 7.23
N LYS A 25 19.12 22.27 8.38
CA LYS A 25 18.69 21.11 9.15
C LYS A 25 17.18 21.25 9.41
N PRO A 26 16.38 20.21 9.19
CA PRO A 26 14.94 20.29 9.39
C PRO A 26 14.66 20.81 10.81
N LYS A 27 13.87 21.89 10.91
CA LYS A 27 13.50 22.49 12.20
C LYS A 27 12.77 21.44 13.03
N LYS A 28 13.41 20.98 14.10
CA LYS A 28 12.80 20.09 15.10
C LYS A 28 11.59 20.80 15.70
N LEU A 29 10.41 20.20 15.57
CA LEU A 29 9.22 20.64 16.30
C LEU A 29 9.40 20.23 17.76
N ASP A 30 8.84 20.97 18.72
CA ASP A 30 8.81 20.60 20.14
C ASP A 30 7.38 20.25 20.57
N LEU A 31 7.13 18.95 20.77
CA LEU A 31 5.87 18.42 21.27
C LEU A 31 5.85 18.23 22.80
N SER A 32 6.93 18.56 23.52
CA SER A 32 6.98 18.38 24.99
C SER A 32 5.87 19.15 25.72
N LYS A 33 5.45 20.29 25.15
CA LYS A 33 4.31 21.08 25.61
C LYS A 33 2.96 20.34 25.63
N TYR A 34 2.85 19.19 24.98
CA TYR A 34 1.64 18.35 24.93
C TYR A 34 1.69 17.14 25.90
N ILE A 35 2.84 16.84 26.53
CA ILE A 35 3.01 15.63 27.35
C ILE A 35 2.35 15.79 28.74
N ASN A 36 2.33 17.00 29.30
CA ASN A 36 1.97 17.24 30.72
C ASN A 36 0.83 18.25 30.93
N LYS A 37 -0.05 18.44 29.94
CA LYS A 37 -1.17 19.39 30.05
C LYS A 37 -2.51 18.63 30.01
N PRO A 38 -3.24 18.52 31.14
CA PRO A 38 -4.52 17.80 31.21
C PRO A 38 -5.62 18.41 30.32
N ASP A 39 -5.46 19.68 29.92
CA ASP A 39 -6.46 20.43 29.16
C ASP A 39 -6.29 20.35 27.62
N LEU A 40 -5.27 19.66 27.12
CA LEU A 40 -4.99 19.62 25.67
C LEU A 40 -5.72 18.47 24.97
N ASN A 41 -6.58 18.85 24.03
CA ASN A 41 -7.42 17.95 23.26
C ASN A 41 -6.55 17.08 22.32
N ILE A 42 -6.75 15.76 22.36
CA ILE A 42 -6.08 14.79 21.48
C ILE A 42 -6.21 15.15 19.99
N ARG A 43 -7.28 15.88 19.60
CA ARG A 43 -7.47 16.41 18.25
C ARG A 43 -6.48 17.51 17.89
N ASP A 44 -6.11 18.37 18.83
CA ASP A 44 -5.12 19.44 18.59
C ASP A 44 -3.74 18.82 18.39
N LEU A 45 -3.38 17.83 19.22
CA LEU A 45 -2.15 17.06 19.05
C LEU A 45 -2.11 16.38 17.66
N PHE A 46 -3.21 15.74 17.27
CA PHE A 46 -3.34 15.12 15.95
C PHE A 46 -3.02 16.11 14.82
N TRP A 47 -3.60 17.32 14.83
CA TRP A 47 -3.33 18.31 13.77
C TRP A 47 -1.90 18.82 13.77
N VAL A 48 -1.28 18.97 14.95
CA VAL A 48 0.12 19.37 15.07
C VAL A 48 1.02 18.31 14.45
N ILE A 49 0.76 17.03 14.71
CA ILE A 49 1.50 15.91 14.11
C ILE A 49 1.31 15.89 12.58
N MET A 50 0.07 16.02 12.09
CA MET A 50 -0.22 16.01 10.65
C MET A 50 0.49 17.17 9.92
N GLU A 51 0.51 18.36 10.51
CA GLU A 51 1.21 19.53 9.95
C GLU A 51 2.73 19.33 9.97
N ALA A 52 3.28 18.66 10.98
CA ALA A 52 4.70 18.31 11.03
C ALA A 52 5.09 17.36 9.87
N TYR A 53 4.29 16.32 9.62
CA TYR A 53 4.51 15.39 8.49
C TYR A 53 4.36 16.08 7.14
N LYS A 54 3.36 16.96 6.99
CA LYS A 54 3.21 17.80 5.79
C LYS A 54 4.45 18.65 5.53
N LYS A 55 5.08 19.18 6.59
CA LYS A 55 6.31 19.97 6.53
C LYS A 55 7.61 19.14 6.53
N ARG A 56 7.51 17.81 6.57
CA ARG A 56 8.65 16.88 6.68
C ARG A 56 9.55 17.19 7.89
N GLN A 57 8.95 17.59 9.01
CA GLN A 57 9.66 17.82 10.26
C GLN A 57 9.93 16.49 10.97
N ASP A 58 11.11 16.36 11.58
CA ASP A 58 11.44 15.21 12.40
C ASP A 58 10.75 15.33 13.77
N VAL A 59 9.80 14.43 14.02
CA VAL A 59 9.01 14.34 15.26
C VAL A 59 9.13 12.97 15.93
N LYS A 60 10.02 12.09 15.45
CA LYS A 60 10.05 10.67 15.85
C LYS A 60 10.25 10.49 17.36
N GLU A 61 11.28 11.15 17.89
CA GLU A 61 11.62 11.10 19.33
C GLU A 61 10.44 11.52 20.22
N GLN A 62 9.59 12.41 19.72
CA GLN A 62 8.47 12.95 20.48
C GLN A 62 7.21 12.10 20.35
N LEU A 63 6.98 11.46 19.20
CA LEU A 63 5.87 10.53 19.00
C LEU A 63 5.93 9.34 19.96
N ARG A 64 7.13 8.90 20.35
CA ARG A 64 7.33 7.86 21.37
C ARG A 64 6.62 8.17 22.69
N ASN A 65 6.56 9.44 23.09
CA ASN A 65 5.88 9.84 24.33
C ASN A 65 4.35 9.72 24.24
N PHE A 66 3.81 9.57 23.02
CA PHE A 66 2.39 9.40 22.76
C PHE A 66 2.01 7.97 22.40
N TYR A 67 2.90 6.99 22.65
CA TYR A 67 2.61 5.57 22.39
C TYR A 67 1.28 5.12 23.02
N GLY A 68 0.95 5.57 24.24
CA GLY A 68 -0.33 5.26 24.90
C GLY A 68 -1.57 5.85 24.22
N GLN A 69 -1.41 6.84 23.33
CA GLN A 69 -2.49 7.54 22.63
C GLN A 69 -2.59 7.14 21.15
N ARG A 70 -1.73 6.25 20.66
CA ARG A 70 -1.63 5.87 19.23
C ARG A 70 -2.96 5.43 18.61
N MET A 71 -3.76 4.64 19.34
CA MET A 71 -5.09 4.21 18.87
C MET A 71 -6.10 5.36 18.82
N SER A 72 -6.03 6.31 19.76
CA SER A 72 -6.88 7.49 19.72
C SER A 72 -6.52 8.39 18.52
N ILE A 73 -5.22 8.55 18.24
CA ILE A 73 -4.73 9.27 17.07
C ILE A 73 -5.23 8.59 15.78
N LEU A 74 -5.12 7.27 15.69
CA LEU A 74 -5.64 6.47 14.57
C LEU A 74 -7.15 6.72 14.37
N ARG A 75 -7.97 6.61 15.42
CA ARG A 75 -9.43 6.81 15.33
C ARG A 75 -9.80 8.21 14.84
N ILE A 76 -9.05 9.23 15.25
CA ILE A 76 -9.22 10.60 14.74
C ILE A 76 -8.86 10.65 13.25
N ALA A 77 -7.74 10.04 12.85
CA ALA A 77 -7.32 9.99 11.46
C ALA A 77 -8.39 9.34 10.57
N ILE A 78 -8.93 8.19 10.97
CA ILE A 78 -10.00 7.48 10.24
C ILE A 78 -11.26 8.36 10.15
N THR A 79 -11.66 9.00 11.25
CA THR A 79 -12.83 9.89 11.27
C THR A 79 -12.66 11.05 10.28
N VAL A 80 -11.49 11.70 10.30
CA VAL A 80 -11.18 12.82 9.41
C VAL A 80 -11.10 12.37 7.95
N ALA A 81 -10.47 11.23 7.68
CA ALA A 81 -10.30 10.69 6.34
C ALA A 81 -11.62 10.24 5.69
N THR A 82 -12.64 9.92 6.50
CA THR A 82 -13.96 9.46 6.02
C THR A 82 -15.05 10.55 6.05
N ASP A 83 -14.81 11.67 6.73
CA ASP A 83 -15.81 12.74 6.83
C ASP A 83 -16.02 13.44 5.49
N LYS A 84 -17.21 13.26 4.90
CA LYS A 84 -17.62 13.83 3.62
C LYS A 84 -17.59 15.37 3.58
N ARG A 85 -17.48 16.04 4.74
CA ARG A 85 -17.29 17.50 4.86
C ARG A 85 -15.81 17.91 4.81
N GLY A 86 -14.97 17.15 4.10
CA GLY A 86 -13.51 17.28 4.10
C GLY A 86 -12.94 18.66 3.75
N SER A 87 -13.74 19.57 3.16
CA SER A 87 -13.35 20.97 2.92
C SER A 87 -13.11 21.79 4.20
N GLN A 88 -13.53 21.28 5.36
CA GLN A 88 -13.35 21.95 6.65
C GLN A 88 -11.97 21.70 7.28
N TYR A 89 -11.18 20.77 6.73
CA TYR A 89 -9.88 20.40 7.30
C TYR A 89 -8.70 21.03 6.54
N PRO A 90 -7.59 21.35 7.24
CA PRO A 90 -6.41 21.99 6.63
C PRO A 90 -5.57 21.05 5.75
N ILE A 91 -5.88 19.75 5.78
CA ILE A 91 -5.16 18.67 5.09
C ILE A 91 -6.20 17.76 4.44
N SER A 92 -5.95 17.33 3.20
CA SER A 92 -6.88 16.46 2.47
C SER A 92 -6.98 15.07 3.10
N GLN A 93 -8.12 14.40 2.91
CA GLN A 93 -8.36 13.04 3.42
C GLN A 93 -7.26 12.04 2.99
N ASN A 94 -6.85 12.07 1.72
CA ASN A 94 -5.76 11.23 1.21
C ASN A 94 -4.45 11.51 1.95
N SER A 95 -4.12 12.79 2.16
CA SER A 95 -2.90 13.17 2.88
C SER A 95 -2.94 12.72 4.34
N VAL A 96 -4.11 12.82 4.99
CA VAL A 96 -4.30 12.31 6.36
C VAL A 96 -4.05 10.81 6.42
N ALA A 97 -4.64 10.01 5.51
CA ALA A 97 -4.43 8.57 5.46
C ALA A 97 -2.95 8.22 5.21
N THR A 98 -2.31 8.87 4.23
CA THR A 98 -0.89 8.68 3.95
C THR A 98 0.00 9.04 5.14
N TYR A 99 -0.20 10.19 5.78
CA TYR A 99 0.62 10.60 6.91
C TYR A 99 0.41 9.72 8.13
N MET A 100 -0.82 9.27 8.39
CA MET A 100 -1.09 8.32 9.46
C MET A 100 -0.31 7.01 9.26
N LEU A 101 -0.31 6.47 8.04
CA LEU A 101 0.48 5.29 7.70
C LEU A 101 1.99 5.53 7.87
N LYS A 102 2.51 6.68 7.44
CA LYS A 102 3.93 7.01 7.67
C LYS A 102 4.29 7.10 9.15
N ILE A 103 3.43 7.71 9.97
CA ILE A 103 3.60 7.76 11.43
C ILE A 103 3.68 6.35 12.03
N ILE A 104 2.75 5.47 11.61
CA ILE A 104 2.69 4.08 12.07
C ILE A 104 4.01 3.37 11.79
N PHE A 105 4.56 3.51 10.58
CA PHE A 105 5.80 2.83 10.20
C PHE A 105 7.06 3.50 10.75
N ASP A 106 7.09 4.83 10.88
CA ASP A 106 8.21 5.54 11.50
C ASP A 106 8.42 5.13 12.96
N GLU A 107 7.33 4.84 13.67
CA GLU A 107 7.34 4.45 15.08
C GLU A 107 7.18 2.93 15.32
N ASN A 108 7.18 2.13 14.25
CA ASN A 108 7.00 0.67 14.30
C ASN A 108 5.73 0.22 15.05
N TRP A 109 4.62 0.92 14.85
CA TRP A 109 3.33 0.60 15.46
C TRP A 109 2.57 -0.47 14.65
N GLU A 110 3.15 -1.65 14.50
CA GLU A 110 2.56 -2.76 13.71
C GLU A 110 1.13 -3.10 14.17
N ASP A 111 0.85 -3.07 15.47
CA ASP A 111 -0.49 -3.27 16.03
C ASP A 111 -1.50 -2.23 15.54
N VAL A 112 -1.08 -0.97 15.43
CA VAL A 112 -1.89 0.13 14.91
C VAL A 112 -2.06 0.01 13.40
N PHE A 113 -1.09 -0.54 12.68
CA PHE A 113 -1.24 -0.83 11.26
C PHE A 113 -2.35 -1.85 11.02
N LEU A 114 -2.35 -2.96 11.78
CA LEU A 114 -3.38 -3.99 11.65
C LEU A 114 -4.77 -3.45 12.04
N GLU A 115 -4.86 -2.71 13.14
CA GLU A 115 -6.10 -2.01 13.52
C GLU A 115 -6.55 -1.03 12.43
N PHE A 116 -5.62 -0.32 11.79
CA PHE A 116 -5.95 0.57 10.67
C PHE A 116 -6.59 -0.21 9.52
N LEU A 117 -6.00 -1.34 9.10
CA LEU A 117 -6.55 -2.16 8.01
C LEU A 117 -7.95 -2.67 8.37
N ASP A 118 -8.11 -3.23 9.57
CA ASP A 118 -9.38 -3.76 10.06
C ASP A 118 -10.46 -2.66 10.17
N SER A 119 -10.16 -1.56 10.86
CA SER A 119 -11.12 -0.47 11.09
C SER A 119 -11.53 0.29 9.82
N THR A 120 -10.82 0.11 8.72
CA THR A 120 -11.08 0.79 7.44
C THR A 120 -11.57 -0.16 6.34
N TYR A 121 -11.67 -1.44 6.66
CA TYR A 121 -12.25 -2.47 5.83
C TYR A 121 -13.72 -2.71 6.24
N ASP A 122 -14.62 -2.73 5.26
CA ASP A 122 -16.01 -3.15 5.46
C ASP A 122 -16.35 -4.15 4.35
N ARG A 123 -16.69 -5.39 4.72
CA ARG A 123 -16.96 -6.47 3.74
C ARG A 123 -18.03 -6.09 2.71
N LYS A 124 -19.00 -5.23 3.06
CA LYS A 124 -20.09 -4.82 2.14
C LYS A 124 -19.72 -3.60 1.30
N ARG A 125 -18.92 -2.69 1.84
CA ARG A 125 -18.60 -1.39 1.22
C ARG A 125 -17.20 -1.33 0.61
N GLY A 126 -16.37 -2.33 0.87
CA GLY A 126 -14.95 -2.34 0.54
C GLY A 126 -14.17 -1.32 1.36
N ILE A 127 -13.04 -0.88 0.80
CA ILE A 127 -12.13 0.07 1.44
C ILE A 127 -12.32 1.44 0.79
N ALA A 128 -12.45 2.49 1.62
CA ALA A 128 -12.61 3.84 1.11
C ALA A 128 -11.35 4.32 0.36
N THR A 129 -11.55 5.07 -0.73
CA THR A 129 -10.48 5.55 -1.62
C THR A 129 -9.29 6.22 -0.89
N PRO A 130 -9.50 7.10 0.13
CA PRO A 130 -8.36 7.72 0.81
C PRO A 130 -7.39 6.73 1.43
N PHE A 131 -7.88 5.59 1.92
CA PHE A 131 -7.03 4.58 2.56
C PHE A 131 -6.25 3.74 1.54
N ILE A 132 -6.86 3.42 0.40
CA ILE A 132 -6.14 2.79 -0.73
C ILE A 132 -5.06 3.72 -1.28
N VAL A 133 -5.37 5.00 -1.47
CA VAL A 133 -4.38 6.02 -1.86
C VAL A 133 -3.27 6.12 -0.81
N GLY A 134 -3.63 6.08 0.47
CA GLY A 134 -2.69 6.03 1.59
C GLY A 134 -1.72 4.86 1.51
N ALA A 135 -2.25 3.64 1.35
CA ALA A 135 -1.48 2.40 1.29
C ALA A 135 -0.58 2.34 0.05
N ASN A 136 -1.11 2.72 -1.13
CA ASN A 136 -0.31 2.84 -2.35
C ASN A 136 0.81 3.87 -2.19
N GLY A 137 0.52 5.06 -1.65
CA GLY A 137 1.53 6.09 -1.40
C GLY A 137 2.58 5.68 -0.37
N LEU A 138 2.25 4.80 0.58
CA LEU A 138 3.23 4.20 1.50
C LEU A 138 4.13 3.21 0.76
N TYR A 139 3.57 2.35 -0.09
CA TYR A 139 4.33 1.36 -0.86
C TYR A 139 5.24 2.01 -1.93
N GLU A 140 4.78 3.10 -2.55
CA GLU A 140 5.55 3.85 -3.55
C GLU A 140 6.73 4.62 -2.92
N ASP A 141 6.69 4.90 -1.61
CA ASP A 141 7.76 5.58 -0.91
C ASP A 141 8.87 4.57 -0.54
N PRO A 142 10.09 4.70 -1.09
CA PRO A 142 11.16 3.72 -0.90
C PRO A 142 11.61 3.59 0.56
N ASN A 143 11.31 4.58 1.40
CA ASN A 143 11.63 4.50 2.83
C ASN A 143 10.74 3.50 3.59
N TYR A 144 9.55 3.19 3.07
CA TYR A 144 8.55 2.37 3.75
C TYR A 144 8.21 1.08 2.99
N ALA A 145 8.44 1.03 1.68
CA ALA A 145 8.07 -0.10 0.83
C ALA A 145 8.52 -1.46 1.39
N SER A 146 9.78 -1.58 1.79
CA SER A 146 10.33 -2.84 2.32
C SER A 146 9.67 -3.22 3.66
N ALA A 147 9.51 -2.25 4.56
CA ALA A 147 8.89 -2.47 5.85
C ALA A 147 7.42 -2.90 5.71
N LEU A 148 6.68 -2.27 4.79
CA LEU A 148 5.30 -2.65 4.47
C LEU A 148 5.23 -4.09 3.97
N VAL A 149 6.08 -4.46 3.02
CA VAL A 149 6.14 -5.83 2.48
C VAL A 149 6.43 -6.84 3.60
N GLU A 150 7.39 -6.58 4.48
CA GLU A 150 7.71 -7.49 5.59
C GLU A 150 6.53 -7.66 6.57
N VAL A 151 5.86 -6.57 6.95
CA VAL A 151 4.69 -6.61 7.85
C VAL A 151 3.55 -7.40 7.20
N LEU A 152 3.24 -7.13 5.93
CA LEU A 152 2.19 -7.86 5.21
C LEU A 152 2.54 -9.34 5.09
N ARG A 153 3.77 -9.67 4.70
CA ARG A 153 4.24 -11.05 4.54
C ARG A 153 4.17 -11.84 5.84
N LYS A 154 4.67 -11.25 6.93
CA LYS A 154 4.62 -11.86 8.26
C LYS A 154 3.18 -12.18 8.65
N ASN A 155 2.28 -11.22 8.51
CA ASN A 155 0.88 -11.40 8.91
C ASN A 155 0.09 -12.33 7.96
N LEU A 156 0.41 -12.39 6.67
CA LEU A 156 -0.15 -13.40 5.77
C LEU A 156 0.26 -14.83 6.14
N ARG A 157 1.43 -15.02 6.76
CA ARG A 157 1.94 -16.34 7.16
C ARG A 157 1.49 -16.77 8.56
N GLU A 158 1.39 -15.81 9.48
CA GLU A 158 1.25 -16.08 10.92
C GLU A 158 -0.04 -15.51 11.51
N GLY A 159 -0.72 -14.60 10.80
CA GLY A 159 -1.90 -13.90 11.27
C GLY A 159 -3.14 -14.78 11.30
N THR A 160 -4.01 -14.54 12.29
CA THR A 160 -5.30 -15.24 12.42
C THR A 160 -6.41 -14.56 11.65
N ASP A 161 -6.30 -13.25 11.41
CA ASP A 161 -7.27 -12.45 10.65
C ASP A 161 -6.54 -11.71 9.53
N ILE A 162 -6.52 -12.34 8.36
CA ILE A 162 -5.79 -11.87 7.17
C ILE A 162 -6.71 -11.25 6.13
N GLU A 163 -8.03 -11.28 6.35
CA GLU A 163 -9.01 -10.82 5.37
C GLU A 163 -8.86 -9.33 5.05
N PRO A 164 -8.69 -8.41 6.02
CA PRO A 164 -8.46 -7.00 5.71
C PRO A 164 -7.18 -6.81 4.88
N ILE A 165 -6.11 -7.55 5.20
CA ILE A 165 -4.85 -7.50 4.44
C ILE A 165 -5.08 -7.90 2.99
N LEU A 166 -5.76 -9.03 2.77
CA LEU A 166 -6.04 -9.53 1.43
C LEU A 166 -6.97 -8.60 0.65
N ALA A 167 -7.98 -8.03 1.30
CA ALA A 167 -8.87 -7.04 0.68
C ALA A 167 -8.10 -5.79 0.21
N TYR A 168 -7.14 -5.31 1.01
CA TYR A 168 -6.25 -4.21 0.63
C TYR A 168 -5.40 -4.58 -0.59
N LEU A 169 -4.76 -5.75 -0.58
CA LEU A 169 -3.94 -6.22 -1.71
C LEU A 169 -4.77 -6.35 -2.99
N ALA A 170 -5.96 -6.94 -2.90
CA ALA A 170 -6.90 -7.10 -4.00
C ALA A 170 -7.37 -5.75 -4.56
N THR A 171 -7.59 -4.76 -3.70
CA THR A 171 -8.07 -3.43 -4.10
C THR A 171 -6.95 -2.54 -4.65
N MET A 172 -5.74 -2.67 -4.11
CA MET A 172 -4.57 -1.92 -4.57
C MET A 172 -4.13 -2.32 -5.99
N GLN A 173 -4.33 -3.59 -6.37
CA GLN A 173 -3.96 -4.14 -7.68
C GLN A 173 -2.52 -3.79 -8.11
N SER A 174 -1.60 -3.77 -7.13
CA SER A 174 -0.20 -3.41 -7.36
C SER A 174 0.58 -4.64 -7.82
N LYS A 175 0.83 -4.74 -9.13
CA LYS A 175 1.62 -5.84 -9.72
C LYS A 175 2.93 -6.11 -8.97
N LYS A 176 3.68 -5.05 -8.63
CA LYS A 176 4.96 -5.18 -7.93
C LYS A 176 4.77 -5.72 -6.51
N LEU A 177 3.78 -5.25 -5.77
CA LEU A 177 3.51 -5.74 -4.42
C LEU A 177 3.02 -7.19 -4.44
N SER A 178 2.18 -7.55 -5.41
CA SER A 178 1.75 -8.93 -5.62
C SER A 178 2.93 -9.84 -5.95
N GLU A 179 3.94 -9.37 -6.69
CA GLU A 179 5.15 -10.14 -6.99
C GLU A 179 5.96 -10.43 -5.70
N GLU A 180 6.13 -9.42 -4.83
CA GLU A 180 6.82 -9.53 -3.54
C GLU A 180 6.15 -10.49 -2.54
N LEU A 181 4.84 -10.68 -2.69
CA LEU A 181 3.97 -11.53 -1.85
C LEU A 181 3.44 -12.77 -2.59
N LYS A 182 3.97 -13.06 -3.79
CA LYS A 182 3.44 -14.07 -4.72
C LYS A 182 3.27 -15.43 -4.07
N LYS A 183 4.25 -15.85 -3.26
CA LYS A 183 4.25 -17.16 -2.61
C LYS A 183 3.10 -17.28 -1.61
N GLU A 184 2.94 -16.29 -0.73
CA GLU A 184 1.89 -16.25 0.28
C GLU A 184 0.52 -16.21 -0.37
N LEU A 185 0.35 -15.35 -1.38
CA LEU A 185 -0.89 -15.22 -2.12
C LEU A 185 -1.27 -16.50 -2.86
N LEU A 186 -0.31 -17.21 -3.47
CA LEU A 186 -0.60 -18.48 -4.16
C LEU A 186 -1.03 -19.59 -3.20
N ILE A 187 -0.42 -19.64 -2.00
CA ILE A 187 -0.84 -20.60 -0.98
C ILE A 187 -2.31 -20.34 -0.63
N ILE A 188 -2.68 -19.10 -0.34
CA ILE A 188 -4.05 -18.73 0.04
C ILE A 188 -5.03 -18.94 -1.13
N ALA A 189 -4.67 -18.55 -2.35
CA ALA A 189 -5.51 -18.69 -3.53
C ALA A 189 -5.84 -20.15 -3.89
N THR A 190 -5.03 -21.11 -3.43
CA THR A 190 -5.19 -22.54 -3.73
C THR A 190 -5.67 -23.37 -2.54
N GLN A 191 -6.04 -22.72 -1.44
CA GLN A 191 -6.55 -23.32 -0.21
C GLN A 191 -8.09 -23.47 -0.24
N ASP A 192 -8.68 -23.65 0.94
CA ASP A 192 -10.11 -23.79 1.15
C ASP A 192 -10.89 -22.57 0.65
N ILE A 193 -12.15 -22.81 0.31
CA ILE A 193 -13.00 -21.84 -0.38
C ILE A 193 -13.62 -20.90 0.63
N ASP A 194 -13.14 -19.66 0.62
CA ASP A 194 -13.63 -18.55 1.41
C ASP A 194 -13.35 -17.20 0.70
N GLU A 195 -13.76 -16.10 1.34
CA GLU A 195 -13.45 -14.77 0.83
C GLU A 195 -11.93 -14.49 0.72
N ASN A 196 -11.09 -15.12 1.56
CA ASN A 196 -9.64 -14.95 1.50
C ASN A 196 -9.08 -15.50 0.20
N GLN A 197 -9.55 -16.67 -0.24
CA GLN A 197 -9.19 -17.26 -1.53
C GLN A 197 -9.50 -16.28 -2.67
N HIS A 198 -10.69 -15.70 -2.68
CA HIS A 198 -11.13 -14.76 -3.72
C HIS A 198 -10.29 -13.49 -3.72
N TYR A 199 -10.01 -12.91 -2.55
CA TYR A 199 -9.12 -11.76 -2.48
C TYR A 199 -7.70 -12.08 -2.94
N ALA A 200 -7.17 -13.26 -2.60
CA ALA A 200 -5.84 -13.69 -3.04
C ALA A 200 -5.77 -13.86 -4.58
N ILE A 201 -6.78 -14.50 -5.18
CA ILE A 201 -6.90 -14.60 -6.66
C ILE A 201 -6.97 -13.20 -7.28
N SER A 202 -7.78 -12.30 -6.71
CA SER A 202 -7.91 -10.92 -7.20
C SER A 202 -6.59 -10.15 -7.12
N ALA A 203 -5.82 -10.31 -6.04
CA ALA A 203 -4.51 -9.69 -5.88
C ALA A 203 -3.47 -10.23 -6.87
N LEU A 204 -3.59 -11.50 -7.27
CA LEU A 204 -2.72 -12.16 -8.26
C LEU A 204 -3.13 -11.89 -9.71
N SER A 205 -4.25 -11.21 -9.97
CA SER A 205 -4.80 -11.03 -11.31
C SER A 205 -3.84 -10.32 -12.29
N GLU A 206 -3.09 -9.33 -11.80
CA GLU A 206 -2.04 -8.61 -12.56
C GLU A 206 -0.80 -9.47 -12.89
N LEU A 207 -0.70 -10.65 -12.29
CA LEU A 207 0.35 -11.64 -12.52
C LEU A 207 -0.15 -12.86 -13.30
N ALA A 208 -1.34 -12.82 -13.90
CA ALA A 208 -1.90 -13.97 -14.61
C ALA A 208 -1.03 -14.49 -15.79
N GLU A 209 -0.24 -13.61 -16.39
CA GLU A 209 0.72 -13.97 -17.46
C GLU A 209 1.98 -14.68 -16.92
N ASP A 210 2.28 -14.57 -15.62
CA ASP A 210 3.34 -15.35 -14.98
C ASP A 210 2.92 -16.82 -14.92
N ALA A 211 3.73 -17.69 -15.52
CA ALA A 211 3.47 -19.13 -15.54
C ALA A 211 3.45 -19.74 -14.14
N ASP A 212 4.24 -19.21 -13.20
CA ASP A 212 4.31 -19.70 -11.82
C ASP A 212 3.02 -19.38 -11.05
N VAL A 213 2.33 -18.29 -11.41
CA VAL A 213 1.00 -17.95 -10.88
C VAL A 213 -0.09 -18.71 -11.62
N ARG A 214 -0.02 -18.75 -12.95
CA ARG A 214 -1.08 -19.29 -13.79
C ARG A 214 -1.29 -20.78 -13.60
N LYS A 215 -0.22 -21.58 -13.65
CA LYS A 215 -0.29 -23.05 -13.61
C LYS A 215 -1.08 -23.60 -12.41
N PRO A 216 -0.79 -23.19 -11.16
CA PRO A 216 -1.57 -23.68 -10.02
C PRO A 216 -3.04 -23.26 -10.08
N LEU A 217 -3.33 -22.07 -10.63
CA LEU A 217 -4.68 -21.52 -10.71
C LEU A 217 -5.54 -22.10 -11.85
N ILE A 218 -4.94 -22.61 -12.93
CA ILE A 218 -5.70 -23.18 -14.08
C ILE A 218 -6.67 -24.27 -13.60
N ARG A 219 -6.26 -25.10 -12.65
CA ARG A 219 -7.08 -26.21 -12.12
C ARG A 219 -8.38 -25.74 -11.47
N LEU A 220 -8.41 -24.50 -10.98
CA LEU A 220 -9.58 -23.90 -10.35
C LEU A 220 -10.68 -23.53 -11.37
N LEU A 221 -10.45 -23.67 -12.68
CA LEU A 221 -11.52 -23.66 -13.68
C LEU A 221 -12.52 -24.80 -13.52
N GLY A 222 -12.09 -25.91 -12.91
CA GLY A 222 -12.95 -27.06 -12.58
C GLY A 222 -13.37 -27.10 -11.12
N ASP A 223 -13.18 -26.03 -10.36
CA ASP A 223 -13.52 -25.98 -8.95
C ASP A 223 -15.02 -26.19 -8.71
N TRP A 224 -15.43 -26.71 -7.55
CA TRP A 224 -16.85 -26.90 -7.25
C TRP A 224 -17.57 -25.58 -6.98
N ASP A 225 -16.87 -24.55 -6.48
CA ASP A 225 -17.43 -23.23 -6.24
C ASP A 225 -17.54 -22.40 -7.52
N GLU A 226 -18.74 -21.87 -7.76
CA GLU A 226 -19.03 -21.08 -8.95
C GLU A 226 -18.28 -19.75 -8.97
N GLY A 227 -18.12 -19.11 -7.80
CA GLY A 227 -17.41 -17.83 -7.68
C GLY A 227 -15.94 -17.97 -8.10
N THR A 228 -15.30 -19.00 -7.59
CA THR A 228 -13.90 -19.36 -7.89
C THR A 228 -13.73 -19.65 -9.38
N ARG A 229 -14.56 -20.53 -9.97
CA ARG A 229 -14.52 -20.80 -11.42
C ARG A 229 -14.69 -19.54 -12.26
N LYS A 230 -15.63 -18.67 -11.87
CA LYS A 230 -15.89 -17.39 -12.56
C LYS A 230 -14.67 -16.47 -12.50
N MET A 231 -14.08 -16.27 -11.33
CA MET A 231 -12.91 -15.39 -11.17
C MET A 231 -11.73 -15.86 -12.02
N ILE A 232 -11.46 -17.17 -12.03
CA ILE A 232 -10.37 -17.76 -12.80
C ILE A 232 -10.64 -17.62 -14.30
N ALA A 233 -11.85 -17.92 -14.75
CA ALA A 233 -12.25 -17.75 -16.14
C ALA A 233 -12.16 -16.27 -16.59
N GLU A 234 -12.53 -15.32 -15.73
CA GLU A 234 -12.40 -13.88 -16.02
C GLU A 234 -10.94 -13.44 -16.12
N MET A 235 -10.11 -13.87 -15.17
CA MET A 235 -8.66 -13.59 -15.11
C MET A 235 -7.94 -14.13 -16.35
N MET A 236 -8.31 -15.33 -16.82
CA MET A 236 -7.56 -16.05 -17.85
C MET A 236 -8.12 -15.89 -19.28
N LYS A 237 -9.27 -15.21 -19.48
CA LYS A 237 -9.97 -15.17 -20.78
C LYS A 237 -9.18 -14.66 -21.99
N ASN A 238 -8.10 -13.92 -21.77
CA ASN A 238 -7.27 -13.34 -22.83
C ASN A 238 -5.85 -13.96 -22.91
N ILE A 239 -5.56 -14.98 -22.08
CA ILE A 239 -4.22 -15.55 -21.98
C ILE A 239 -4.06 -16.68 -22.99
N LYS A 240 -2.88 -16.73 -23.61
CA LYS A 240 -2.48 -17.83 -24.50
C LYS A 240 -1.63 -18.85 -23.76
N ASP A 241 -2.21 -19.99 -23.45
CA ASP A 241 -1.56 -21.09 -22.75
C ASP A 241 -2.19 -22.45 -23.15
N PRO A 242 -1.39 -23.43 -23.62
CA PRO A 242 -1.91 -24.74 -24.02
C PRO A 242 -2.55 -25.54 -22.87
N GLU A 243 -2.06 -25.41 -21.63
CA GLU A 243 -2.63 -26.10 -20.46
C GLU A 243 -4.00 -25.50 -20.13
N LEU A 244 -4.13 -24.18 -20.21
CA LEU A 244 -5.39 -23.46 -20.06
C LEU A 244 -6.43 -23.88 -21.11
N LEU A 245 -6.00 -24.04 -22.38
CA LEU A 245 -6.86 -24.52 -23.46
C LEU A 245 -7.44 -25.90 -23.17
N GLU A 246 -6.58 -26.84 -22.79
CA GLU A 246 -6.99 -28.22 -22.52
C GLU A 246 -7.91 -28.29 -21.29
N GLU A 247 -7.61 -27.53 -20.24
CA GLU A 247 -8.47 -27.46 -19.07
C GLU A 247 -9.84 -26.85 -19.40
N ALA A 248 -9.90 -25.75 -20.15
CA ALA A 248 -11.16 -25.15 -20.57
C ALA A 248 -12.03 -26.10 -21.42
N LYS A 249 -11.42 -26.84 -22.36
CA LYS A 249 -12.13 -27.88 -23.14
C LYS A 249 -12.70 -28.98 -22.25
N ARG A 250 -11.92 -29.39 -21.23
CA ARG A 250 -12.33 -30.43 -20.26
C ARG A 250 -13.53 -29.98 -19.43
N GLN A 251 -13.59 -28.71 -19.03
CA GLN A 251 -14.62 -28.22 -18.11
C GLN A 251 -15.93 -27.80 -18.78
N ILE A 252 -15.91 -27.32 -20.04
CA ILE A 252 -17.12 -26.85 -20.74
C ILE A 252 -18.32 -27.82 -20.67
N PRO A 253 -18.15 -29.15 -20.89
CA PRO A 253 -19.27 -30.09 -20.84
C PRO A 253 -19.93 -30.20 -19.46
N HIS A 254 -19.23 -29.78 -18.41
CA HIS A 254 -19.67 -29.87 -17.02
C HIS A 254 -20.12 -28.51 -16.45
N GLU A 255 -19.80 -27.41 -17.13
CA GLU A 255 -20.18 -26.07 -16.70
C GLU A 255 -21.67 -25.79 -16.99
N LYS A 256 -22.40 -25.46 -15.93
CA LYS A 256 -23.85 -25.18 -15.95
C LYS A 256 -24.14 -23.68 -16.01
N ASN A 257 -23.21 -22.84 -15.55
CA ASN A 257 -23.35 -21.41 -15.59
C ASN A 257 -23.01 -20.90 -17.01
N ASP A 258 -24.01 -20.39 -17.71
CA ASP A 258 -23.87 -19.90 -19.10
C ASP A 258 -22.80 -18.82 -19.26
N TYR A 259 -22.64 -17.95 -18.25
CA TYR A 259 -21.63 -16.90 -18.27
C TYR A 259 -20.22 -17.48 -18.20
N ILE A 260 -19.96 -18.39 -17.26
CA ILE A 260 -18.66 -19.07 -17.14
C ILE A 260 -18.37 -19.89 -18.40
N GLN A 261 -19.39 -20.60 -18.92
CA GLN A 261 -19.26 -21.35 -20.16
C GLN A 261 -18.87 -20.44 -21.34
N SER A 262 -19.42 -19.22 -21.41
CA SER A 262 -19.06 -18.22 -22.44
C SER A 262 -17.61 -17.75 -22.32
N LEU A 263 -17.10 -17.58 -21.08
CA LEU A 263 -15.71 -17.23 -20.81
C LEU A 263 -14.76 -18.36 -21.23
N MET A 264 -15.10 -19.61 -20.90
CA MET A 264 -14.31 -20.79 -21.33
C MET A 264 -14.29 -20.94 -22.86
N LYS A 265 -15.42 -20.69 -23.54
CA LYS A 265 -15.46 -20.67 -25.02
C LYS A 265 -14.51 -19.60 -25.60
N ARG A 266 -14.44 -18.42 -24.96
CA ARG A 266 -13.49 -17.36 -25.35
C ARG A 266 -12.04 -17.78 -25.11
N ILE A 267 -11.74 -18.44 -23.99
CA ILE A 267 -10.42 -19.02 -23.72
C ILE A 267 -10.02 -19.97 -24.86
N ILE A 268 -10.90 -20.90 -25.24
CA ILE A 268 -10.63 -21.87 -26.32
C ILE A 268 -10.39 -21.15 -27.65
N SER A 269 -11.25 -20.18 -28.00
CA SER A 269 -11.12 -19.43 -29.25
C SER A 269 -9.82 -18.61 -29.33
N ASN A 270 -9.29 -18.13 -28.21
CA ASN A 270 -8.06 -17.35 -28.17
C ASN A 270 -6.79 -18.21 -28.26
N ASN A 271 -6.93 -19.52 -28.03
CA ASN A 271 -5.85 -20.50 -27.95
C ASN A 271 -5.87 -21.54 -29.10
N SER A 272 -6.91 -21.51 -29.95
CA SER A 272 -7.03 -22.34 -31.16
C SER A 272 -6.40 -21.63 -32.35
#